data_AF-A0A520CJK0-F1
#
_entry.id   AF-A0A520CJK0-F1
#
_cell.length_a   1.000
_cell.length_b   1.000
_cell.length_c   1.000
_cell.angle_alpha   90.00
_cell.angle_beta   90.00
_cell.angle_gamma   90.00
#
_symmetry.space_group_name_H-M   'P 1'
#
loop_
_entity.id
_entity.type
_entity.pdbx_description
1 polymer ?
#
loop_
_entity_poly.entity_id
_entity_poly.type
_entity_poly.pdbx_seq_one_letter_code
_entity_poly.pdbx_strand_id
1 'polypeptide(L)'
;MDNLKFNLLKDGDLANTLPLADILGDEWDEGMIRYGYQIAINKLLKTHDFEVISGHISIDGKTTLSLINKKHYLFENIDIWCHEVYASEALMLSIIKEMNGLCETN
;
A
#
# COMPACT_ATOMS: atom_id res chain seq x y z
N MET A 1 -11.34 13.29 -8.88
CA MET A 1 -10.82 12.26 -7.96
C MET A 1 -9.40 12.61 -7.50
N ASP A 2 -8.59 13.24 -8.36
CA ASP A 2 -7.19 13.64 -8.11
C ASP A 2 -6.94 14.43 -6.82
N ASN A 3 -7.86 15.32 -6.43
CA ASN A 3 -7.72 16.07 -5.18
C ASN A 3 -7.77 15.18 -3.93
N LEU A 4 -8.53 14.07 -3.96
CA LEU A 4 -8.66 13.21 -2.78
C LEU A 4 -7.36 12.44 -2.53
N LYS A 5 -6.81 11.77 -3.55
CA LYS A 5 -5.53 11.05 -3.46
C LYS A 5 -4.43 11.97 -2.97
N PHE A 6 -4.26 13.13 -3.62
CA PHE A 6 -3.19 14.05 -3.27
C PHE A 6 -3.30 14.58 -1.84
N ASN A 7 -4.52 14.88 -1.37
CA ASN A 7 -4.73 15.33 0.01
C ASN A 7 -4.37 14.22 1.01
N LEU A 8 -4.82 12.98 0.78
CA LEU A 8 -4.49 11.86 1.67
C LEU A 8 -2.99 11.53 1.68
N LEU A 9 -2.33 11.60 0.53
CA LEU A 9 -0.88 11.45 0.47
C LEU A 9 -0.16 12.55 1.25
N LYS A 10 -0.63 13.79 1.19
CA LYS A 10 -0.08 14.88 2.02
C LYS A 10 -0.31 14.66 3.51
N ASP A 11 -1.50 14.23 3.90
CA ASP A 11 -1.85 13.98 5.31
C ASP A 11 -0.96 12.87 5.92
N GLY A 12 -0.54 11.90 5.11
CA GLY A 12 0.38 10.84 5.52
C GLY A 12 1.87 11.12 5.31
N ASP A 13 2.26 12.32 4.87
CA ASP A 13 3.63 12.65 4.44
C ASP A 13 4.20 11.71 3.35
N LEU A 14 3.31 11.26 2.46
CA LEU A 14 3.60 10.32 1.37
C LEU A 14 3.65 10.99 -0.01
N ALA A 15 3.38 12.31 -0.10
CA ALA A 15 3.27 13.01 -1.38
C ALA A 15 4.54 13.00 -2.25
N ASN A 16 5.71 12.75 -1.63
CA ASN A 16 7.00 12.63 -2.31
C ASN A 16 7.52 11.19 -2.37
N THR A 17 6.69 10.20 -2.00
CA THR A 17 7.06 8.78 -2.04
C THR A 17 6.67 8.16 -3.38
N LEU A 18 7.42 7.15 -3.80
CA LEU A 18 7.08 6.35 -4.98
C LEU A 18 6.04 5.29 -4.63
N PRO A 19 5.12 4.96 -5.55
CA PRO A 19 4.22 3.83 -5.37
C PRO A 19 5.00 2.52 -5.36
N LEU A 20 4.45 1.50 -4.71
CA LEU A 20 5.03 0.16 -4.58
C LEU A 20 5.46 -0.43 -5.94
N ALA A 21 4.63 -0.28 -6.98
CA ALA A 21 4.91 -0.79 -8.31
C ALA A 21 6.22 -0.23 -8.89
N ASP A 22 6.46 1.08 -8.76
CA ASP A 22 7.66 1.74 -9.25
C ASP A 22 8.92 1.28 -8.49
N ILE A 23 8.78 0.89 -7.22
CA ILE A 23 9.89 0.42 -6.38
C ILE A 23 10.24 -1.04 -6.70
N LEU A 24 9.23 -1.89 -6.94
CA LEU A 24 9.42 -3.30 -7.30
C LEU A 24 10.03 -3.46 -8.69
N GLY A 25 9.69 -2.57 -9.62
CA GLY A 25 10.18 -2.59 -11.00
C GLY A 25 9.51 -3.62 -11.90
N ASP A 26 10.02 -3.75 -13.13
CA ASP A 26 9.37 -4.49 -14.23
C ASP A 26 9.25 -6.02 -14.02
N GLU A 27 9.91 -6.57 -13.00
CA GLU A 27 9.81 -7.99 -12.64
C GLU A 27 8.46 -8.36 -12.01
N TRP A 28 7.74 -7.36 -11.50
CA TRP A 28 6.44 -7.53 -10.85
C TRP A 28 5.33 -6.95 -11.72
N ASP A 29 4.56 -7.81 -12.40
CA ASP A 29 3.36 -7.35 -13.10
C ASP A 29 2.23 -6.98 -12.13
N GLU A 30 1.25 -6.20 -12.61
CA GLU A 30 0.10 -5.73 -11.81
C GLU A 30 -0.65 -6.89 -11.11
N GLY A 31 -0.78 -8.05 -11.75
CA GLY A 31 -1.42 -9.22 -11.17
C GLY A 31 -0.61 -9.81 -10.01
N MET A 32 0.70 -9.94 -10.20
CA MET A 32 1.64 -10.36 -9.16
C MET A 32 1.66 -9.38 -7.99
N ILE A 33 1.67 -8.07 -8.26
CA ILE A 33 1.63 -7.03 -7.23
C ILE A 33 0.33 -7.15 -6.42
N ARG A 34 -0.83 -7.20 -7.07
CA ARG A 34 -2.13 -7.31 -6.39
C ARG A 34 -2.19 -8.52 -5.47
N TYR A 35 -1.73 -9.67 -5.94
CA TYR A 35 -1.73 -10.90 -5.14
C TYR A 35 -0.68 -10.88 -4.02
N GLY A 36 0.57 -10.57 -4.36
CA GLY A 36 1.70 -10.56 -3.43
C GLY A 36 1.54 -9.53 -2.32
N TYR A 37 1.13 -8.31 -2.67
CA TYR A 37 0.85 -7.24 -1.71
C TYR A 37 -0.23 -7.67 -0.72
N GLN A 38 -1.35 -8.24 -1.20
CA GLN A 38 -2.45 -8.64 -0.33
C GLN A 38 -2.02 -9.66 0.74
N ILE A 39 -1.14 -10.59 0.37
CA ILE A 39 -0.57 -11.57 1.31
C ILE A 39 0.40 -10.89 2.28
N ALA A 40 1.33 -10.10 1.75
CA ALA A 40 2.36 -9.41 2.53
C ALA A 40 1.73 -8.47 3.57
N ILE A 41 0.81 -7.60 3.16
CA ILE A 41 0.18 -6.64 4.05
C ILE A 41 -0.66 -7.35 5.12
N ASN A 42 -1.42 -8.40 4.76
CA ASN A 42 -2.20 -9.16 5.75
C ASN A 42 -1.32 -9.83 6.81
N LYS A 43 -0.12 -10.29 6.43
CA LYS A 43 0.84 -10.85 7.38
C LYS A 43 1.37 -9.78 8.32
N LEU A 44 1.76 -8.62 7.79
CA LEU A 44 2.24 -7.49 8.59
C LEU A 44 1.14 -6.95 9.53
N LEU A 45 -0.10 -6.81 9.06
CA LEU A 45 -1.19 -6.27 9.87
C LEU A 45 -1.67 -7.22 10.98
N LYS A 46 -1.28 -8.51 10.95
CA LYS A 46 -1.52 -9.43 12.09
C LYS A 46 -0.60 -9.17 13.27
N THR A 47 0.53 -8.51 13.05
CA THR A 47 1.55 -8.28 14.09
C THR A 47 1.67 -6.81 14.50
N HIS A 48 0.83 -5.94 13.94
CA HIS A 48 0.93 -4.50 14.09
C HIS A 48 -0.45 -3.90 14.35
N ASP A 49 -0.48 -2.86 15.19
CA ASP A 49 -1.70 -2.09 15.41
C ASP A 49 -2.02 -1.29 14.15
N PHE A 50 -3.28 -1.33 13.73
CA PHE A 50 -3.77 -0.72 12.49
C PHE A 50 -4.99 0.15 12.78
N GLU A 51 -4.98 1.37 12.25
CA GLU A 51 -6.12 2.30 12.32
C GLU A 51 -6.32 2.97 10.96
N VAL A 52 -7.56 3.02 10.47
CA VAL A 52 -7.92 3.83 9.30
C VAL A 52 -8.18 5.25 9.78
N ILE A 53 -7.38 6.22 9.34
CA ILE A 53 -7.55 7.64 9.69
C ILE A 53 -8.53 8.31 8.75
N SER A 54 -8.48 7.95 7.47
CA SER A 54 -9.36 8.52 6.46
C SER A 54 -9.61 7.51 5.34
N GLY A 55 -10.81 7.53 4.78
CA GLY A 55 -11.19 6.60 3.73
C GLY A 55 -12.40 7.04 2.95
N HIS A 56 -12.42 6.67 1.67
CA HIS A 56 -13.56 6.79 0.79
C HIS A 56 -13.80 5.44 0.12
N ILE A 57 -15.02 4.94 0.21
CA ILE A 57 -15.45 3.68 -0.41
C ILE A 57 -16.62 4.01 -1.34
N SER A 58 -16.52 3.57 -2.58
CA SER A 58 -17.57 3.67 -3.59
C SER A 58 -17.78 2.32 -4.27
N ILE A 59 -18.68 2.27 -5.26
CA ILE A 59 -18.87 1.09 -6.09
C ILE A 59 -17.67 0.81 -7.00
N ASP A 60 -16.92 1.85 -7.35
CA ASP A 60 -15.79 1.77 -8.28
C ASP A 60 -14.50 1.35 -7.58
N GLY A 61 -14.40 1.54 -6.27
CA GLY A 61 -13.20 1.21 -5.53
C GLY A 61 -13.15 1.77 -4.10
N LYS A 62 -11.95 1.73 -3.53
CA LYS A 62 -11.63 2.18 -2.18
C LYS A 62 -10.33 2.96 -2.19
N THR A 63 -10.33 4.12 -1.55
CA THR A 63 -9.13 4.89 -1.23
C THR A 63 -9.03 5.02 0.29
N THR A 64 -7.90 4.65 0.90
CA THR A 64 -7.69 4.74 2.35
C THR A 64 -6.32 5.27 2.71
N LEU A 65 -6.26 6.02 3.81
CA LEU A 65 -5.06 6.34 4.55
C LEU A 65 -5.16 5.73 5.95
N SER A 66 -4.16 4.92 6.30
CA SER A 66 -4.09 4.18 7.55
C SER A 66 -2.80 4.49 8.30
N LEU A 67 -2.83 4.38 9.62
CA LEU A 67 -1.69 4.52 10.51
C LEU A 67 -1.38 3.18 11.19
N ILE A 68 -0.14 2.76 11.06
CA ILE A 68 0.39 1.49 11.55
C ILE A 68 1.34 1.78 12.70
N ASN A 69 1.14 1.10 13.84
CA ASN A 69 1.92 1.26 15.08
C ASN A 69 2.07 2.72 15.53
N LYS A 70 1.07 3.56 15.25
CA LYS A 70 1.09 5.01 15.55
C LYS A 70 2.26 5.78 14.92
N LYS A 71 2.91 5.23 13.90
CA LYS A 71 4.15 5.80 13.33
C LYS A 71 4.21 5.78 11.81
N HIS A 72 3.70 4.73 11.17
CA HIS A 72 3.88 4.53 9.73
C HIS A 72 2.56 4.72 9.00
N TYR A 73 2.57 5.51 7.95
CA TYR A 73 1.40 5.69 7.10
C TYR A 73 1.40 4.67 5.97
N LEU A 74 0.19 4.21 5.65
CA LEU A 74 -0.13 3.35 4.52
C LEU A 74 -1.30 3.99 3.76
N PHE A 75 -1.06 4.32 2.50
CA PHE A 75 -2.09 4.76 1.58
C PHE A 75 -2.37 3.66 0.56
N GLU A 76 -3.64 3.38 0.33
CA GLU A 76 -4.11 2.41 -0.64
C GLU A 76 -5.16 3.07 -1.53
N ASN A 77 -5.03 2.92 -2.85
CA ASN A 77 -6.05 3.25 -3.82
C ASN A 77 -6.32 2.03 -4.70
N ILE A 78 -7.49 1.42 -4.55
CA ILE A 78 -7.86 0.16 -5.17
C ILE A 78 -9.13 0.37 -5.97
N ASP A 79 -9.06 0.14 -7.27
CA ASP A 79 -10.21 0.02 -8.16
C ASP A 79 -10.01 -1.11 -9.19
N ILE A 80 -10.95 -1.24 -10.12
CA ILE A 80 -10.94 -2.28 -11.16
C ILE A 80 -9.76 -2.14 -12.14
N TRP A 81 -9.13 -0.98 -12.23
CA TRP A 81 -8.03 -0.66 -13.13
C TRP A 81 -6.69 -0.54 -12.41
N CYS A 82 -6.69 -0.10 -11.15
CA CYS A 82 -5.49 0.35 -10.45
C CYS A 82 -5.41 -0.18 -9.01
N HIS A 83 -4.22 -0.56 -8.57
CA HIS A 83 -3.89 -0.82 -7.18
C HIS A 83 -2.62 -0.05 -6.82
N GLU A 84 -2.79 1.18 -6.36
CA GLU A 84 -1.66 1.99 -5.91
C GLU A 84 -1.48 1.87 -4.41
N VAL A 85 -0.25 1.57 -4.01
CA VAL A 85 0.15 1.49 -2.61
C VAL A 85 1.30 2.45 -2.39
N TYR A 86 1.15 3.33 -1.41
CA TYR A 86 2.22 4.21 -0.93
C TYR A 86 2.35 3.97 0.57
N ALA A 87 3.56 4.07 1.10
CA ALA A 87 3.80 3.84 2.51
C ALA A 87 5.04 4.59 2.99
N SER A 88 5.11 4.84 4.30
CA SER A 88 6.36 5.30 4.91
C SER A 88 7.49 4.32 4.57
N GLU A 89 8.69 4.81 4.31
CA GLU A 89 9.83 4.03 3.81
C GLU A 89 10.05 2.70 4.55
N ALA A 90 10.10 2.74 5.89
CA ALA A 90 10.31 1.54 6.70
C ALA A 90 9.18 0.48 6.53
N LEU A 91 7.94 0.93 6.36
CA LEU A 91 6.80 0.04 6.10
C LEU A 91 6.86 -0.50 4.65
N MET A 92 7.19 0.35 3.67
CA MET A 92 7.36 -0.06 2.28
C MET A 92 8.42 -1.16 2.13
N LEU A 93 9.57 -0.99 2.76
CA LEU A 93 10.64 -2.01 2.79
C LEU A 93 10.17 -3.32 3.46
N SER A 94 9.34 -3.23 4.51
CA SER A 94 8.78 -4.42 5.16
C SER A 94 7.81 -5.17 4.25
N ILE A 95 6.96 -4.44 3.51
CA ILE A 95 6.04 -4.99 2.51
C ILE A 95 6.82 -5.71 1.41
N ILE A 96 7.81 -5.03 0.81
CA ILE A 96 8.65 -5.60 -0.27
C ILE A 96 9.38 -6.86 0.20
N LYS A 97 9.94 -6.84 1.41
CA LYS A 97 10.61 -8.01 1.99
C LYS A 97 9.67 -9.21 2.09
N GLU A 98 8.44 -9.00 2.57
CA GLU A 98 7.44 -10.07 2.66
C GLU A 98 7.01 -10.55 1.27
N MET A 99 6.87 -9.64 0.29
CA MET A 99 6.55 -10.00 -1.09
C MET A 99 7.66 -10.84 -1.75
N ASN A 100 8.92 -10.43 -1.65
CA ASN A 100 10.05 -11.18 -2.19
C ASN A 100 10.20 -12.56 -1.56
N GLY A 101 9.89 -12.69 -0.27
CA GLY A 101 9.88 -13.98 0.42
C GLY A 101 8.85 -14.98 -0.14
N LEU A 102 7.79 -14.51 -0.82
CA LEU A 102 6.82 -15.40 -1.49
C LEU A 102 7.43 -16.05 -2.74
N CYS A 103 8.32 -15.35 -3.45
CA CYS A 103 8.98 -15.86 -4.64
C CYS A 103 10.08 -16.89 -4.31
N GLU A 104 10.70 -16.80 -3.14
CA GLU A 104 11.75 -17.73 -2.69
C GLU A 104 11.22 -19.08 -2.17
N THR A 105 9.91 -19.19 -1.93
CA THR A 105 9.26 -20.42 -1.41
C THR A 105 8.71 -21.37 -2.48
N ASN A 106 9.00 -21.13 -3.76
CA ASN A 106 8.70 -22.04 -4.87
C ASN A 106 9.98 -22.59 -5.51
#